data_AF-A0A9W8GT19-F1
#
_entry.id   AF-A0A9W8GT19-F1
#
_cell.length_a   1.000
_cell.length_b   1.000
_cell.length_c   1.000
_cell.angle_alpha   90.00
_cell.angle_beta   90.00
_cell.angle_gamma   90.00
#
_symmetry.space_group_name_H-M   'P 1'
#
loop_
_entity.id
_entity.type
_entity.pdbx_description
1 polymer ?
#
loop_
_entity_poly.entity_id
_entity_poly.type
_entity_poly.pdbx_seq_one_letter_code
_entity_poly.pdbx_strand_id
1 'polypeptide(L)'
;MWARRFAGSILNSRLATGISQLGRPLIPAAKPISSAFAMPKFSAQQTRGLQNLQPRRRKYKKAQKGRVPVRTGGSTKGNYMAFGDYGLRVKLGLRLSAKTISAIHVMLKRKLKAIKGLRIWLRVFPDIPVSTKGTEIRMGKGKGAFDYWACRVPKDKIIFEVRGPGLNTELAKDAMRQAGFKLGVPTEFVIANDETRQPKKEDLPPTNIPFLQAK
;
A
#
# COMPACT_ATOMS: atom_id res chain seq x y z
N MET A 1 58.49 -15.96 43.44
CA MET A 1 58.66 -17.43 43.48
C MET A 1 57.67 -18.03 42.50
N TRP A 2 58.00 -18.87 41.53
CA TRP A 2 59.26 -19.47 41.14
C TRP A 2 59.11 -19.97 39.68
N ALA A 3 60.17 -19.78 38.90
CA ALA A 3 60.69 -20.52 37.73
C ALA A 3 59.78 -21.50 36.94
N ARG A 4 59.68 -21.42 35.60
CA ARG A 4 60.66 -21.63 34.49
C ARG A 4 60.97 -23.11 34.13
N ARG A 5 60.98 -23.34 32.80
CA ARG A 5 61.71 -24.36 31.98
C ARG A 5 61.12 -25.79 31.98
N PHE A 6 61.31 -26.68 31.00
CA PHE A 6 62.33 -26.94 29.95
C PHE A 6 61.60 -27.62 28.75
N ALA A 7 61.79 -27.24 27.48
CA ALA A 7 62.78 -27.75 26.52
C ALA A 7 63.03 -29.28 26.53
N GLY A 8 62.88 -29.93 25.37
CA GLY A 8 63.26 -31.33 25.17
C GLY A 8 62.90 -31.85 23.79
N SER A 9 63.83 -31.69 22.85
CA SER A 9 63.81 -32.24 21.49
C SER A 9 64.47 -33.64 21.44
N ILE A 10 64.26 -34.34 20.31
CA ILE A 10 65.22 -35.22 19.59
C ILE A 10 64.96 -36.76 19.57
N LEU A 11 64.96 -37.26 18.32
CA LEU A 11 65.31 -38.60 17.75
C LEU A 11 64.44 -39.83 18.03
N ASN A 12 63.94 -40.46 16.95
CA ASN A 12 64.63 -41.55 16.22
C ASN A 12 63.71 -42.08 15.09
N SER A 13 64.12 -41.98 13.83
CA SER A 13 64.77 -43.03 13.02
C SER A 13 63.92 -44.29 12.78
N ARG A 14 63.65 -44.58 11.49
CA ARG A 14 63.75 -45.92 10.89
C ARG A 14 63.54 -45.86 9.37
N LEU A 15 64.54 -46.42 8.71
CA LEU A 15 64.59 -46.80 7.30
C LEU A 15 63.49 -47.83 6.98
N ALA A 16 62.98 -47.82 5.74
CA ALA A 16 62.79 -49.02 4.91
C ALA A 16 62.13 -48.66 3.56
N THR A 17 62.96 -48.74 2.51
CA THR A 17 62.71 -49.51 1.28
C THR A 17 61.30 -49.59 0.70
N GLY A 18 61.15 -48.95 -0.48
CA GLY A 18 60.68 -49.57 -1.74
C GLY A 18 59.29 -50.20 -1.78
N ILE A 19 58.48 -49.84 -2.78
CA ILE A 19 57.68 -50.75 -3.63
C ILE A 19 56.92 -49.90 -4.65
N SER A 20 57.24 -50.20 -5.92
CA SER A 20 56.42 -50.17 -7.14
C SER A 20 55.37 -49.08 -7.36
N GLN A 21 55.52 -48.42 -8.52
CA GLN A 21 54.55 -48.39 -9.62
C GLN A 21 53.07 -48.29 -9.23
N LEU A 22 52.41 -47.19 -9.61
CA LEU A 22 51.15 -47.17 -10.36
C LEU A 22 50.71 -45.69 -10.52
N GLY A 23 50.17 -45.38 -11.69
CA GLY A 23 50.02 -44.03 -12.22
C GLY A 23 49.22 -43.06 -11.34
N ARG A 24 49.62 -41.78 -11.39
CA ARG A 24 48.76 -40.68 -10.97
C ARG A 24 47.49 -40.71 -11.83
N PRO A 25 46.28 -40.81 -11.26
CA PRO A 25 45.08 -40.51 -12.02
C PRO A 25 45.13 -39.04 -12.41
N LEU A 26 44.92 -38.75 -13.69
CA LEU A 26 44.63 -37.41 -14.18
C LEU A 26 43.41 -36.90 -13.40
N ILE A 27 43.59 -35.86 -12.60
CA ILE A 27 42.48 -35.10 -12.01
C ILE A 27 41.65 -34.59 -13.19
N PRO A 28 40.35 -34.96 -13.32
CA PRO A 28 39.52 -34.38 -14.36
C PRO A 28 39.40 -32.87 -14.09
N ALA A 29 39.71 -32.08 -15.11
CA ALA A 29 39.50 -30.63 -15.10
C ALA A 29 38.08 -30.31 -14.61
N ALA A 30 37.98 -29.40 -13.64
CA ALA A 30 36.71 -28.95 -13.10
C ALA A 30 35.79 -28.50 -14.25
N LYS A 31 34.64 -29.15 -14.40
CA LYS A 31 33.61 -28.72 -15.34
C LYS A 31 33.22 -27.28 -14.97
N PRO A 32 33.11 -26.34 -15.92
CA PRO A 32 32.54 -25.04 -15.62
C PRO A 32 31.15 -25.28 -15.06
N ILE A 33 30.87 -24.69 -13.90
CA ILE A 33 29.55 -24.69 -13.29
C ILE A 33 28.65 -23.87 -14.23
N SER A 34 28.12 -24.52 -15.27
CA SER A 34 27.01 -23.99 -16.05
C SER A 34 25.74 -24.19 -15.23
N SER A 35 25.66 -23.53 -14.09
CA SER A 35 24.39 -23.30 -13.42
C SER A 35 23.87 -21.96 -13.92
N ALA A 36 23.22 -22.01 -15.08
CA ALA A 36 22.15 -21.08 -15.35
C ALA A 36 21.06 -21.33 -14.30
N PHE A 37 21.29 -20.85 -13.07
CA PHE A 37 20.22 -20.50 -12.17
C PHE A 37 19.47 -19.39 -12.89
N ALA A 38 18.53 -19.77 -13.75
CA ALA A 38 17.46 -18.88 -14.14
C ALA A 38 16.82 -18.45 -12.83
N MET A 39 17.17 -17.24 -12.37
CA MET A 39 16.45 -16.62 -11.28
C MET A 39 14.98 -16.73 -11.66
N PRO A 40 14.09 -17.23 -10.79
CA PRO A 40 12.68 -17.09 -11.05
C PRO A 40 12.49 -15.60 -11.33
N LYS A 41 11.99 -15.26 -12.53
CA LYS A 41 11.55 -13.89 -12.81
C LYS A 41 10.60 -13.60 -11.67
N PHE A 42 11.03 -12.80 -10.70
CA PHE A 42 10.15 -12.31 -9.66
C PHE A 42 9.01 -11.71 -10.44
N SER A 43 7.85 -12.39 -10.49
CA SER A 43 6.65 -11.77 -11.00
C SER A 43 6.35 -10.71 -9.95
N ALA A 44 6.92 -9.53 -10.20
CA ALA A 44 6.83 -8.35 -9.38
C ALA A 44 5.41 -7.81 -9.55
N GLN A 45 4.45 -8.57 -9.04
CA GLN A 45 3.04 -8.27 -9.05
C GLN A 45 2.35 -9.36 -8.24
N GLN A 46 2.51 -9.30 -6.92
CA GLN A 46 1.40 -9.68 -6.06
C GLN A 46 0.25 -8.73 -6.39
N THR A 47 -0.53 -9.05 -7.42
CA THR A 47 -1.75 -8.34 -7.78
C THR A 47 -2.74 -8.57 -6.65
N ARG A 48 -2.70 -7.66 -5.67
CA ARG A 48 -3.70 -7.59 -4.63
C ARG A 48 -5.03 -7.38 -5.31
N GLY A 49 -5.95 -8.32 -5.16
CA GLY A 49 -7.36 -8.01 -5.32
C GLY A 49 -7.68 -6.82 -4.41
N LEU A 50 -8.39 -5.82 -4.93
CA LEU A 50 -8.85 -4.62 -4.21
C LEU A 50 -9.61 -4.95 -2.90
N GLN A 51 -9.97 -6.22 -2.71
CA GLN A 51 -10.66 -6.78 -1.55
C GLN A 51 -9.86 -6.68 -0.24
N ASN A 52 -8.53 -6.60 -0.30
CA ASN A 52 -7.73 -6.47 0.93
C ASN A 52 -7.43 -4.99 1.25
N LEU A 53 -8.41 -4.30 1.84
CA LEU A 53 -8.32 -2.91 2.34
C LEU A 53 -7.50 -2.82 3.64
N GLN A 54 -6.28 -3.34 3.60
CA GLN A 54 -5.32 -3.34 4.70
C GLN A 54 -3.91 -3.03 4.18
N PRO A 55 -3.18 -2.08 4.78
CA PRO A 55 -1.78 -1.86 4.46
C PRO A 55 -0.93 -3.04 4.95
N ARG A 56 0.11 -3.35 4.17
CA ARG A 56 1.00 -4.51 4.39
C ARG A 56 1.84 -4.41 5.63
N ARG A 57 2.46 -3.24 5.79
CA ARG A 57 3.52 -3.01 6.76
C ARG A 57 3.21 -1.70 7.45
N ARG A 58 3.45 -1.68 8.75
CA ARG A 58 3.27 -0.49 9.58
C ARG A 58 4.25 -0.56 10.75
N LYS A 59 4.70 0.60 11.20
CA LYS A 59 5.58 0.73 12.36
C LYS A 59 4.89 0.33 13.68
N TYR A 60 3.67 0.82 13.92
CA TYR A 60 2.93 0.59 15.18
C TYR A 60 1.53 0.01 14.97
N LYS A 61 1.21 -1.12 15.63
CA LYS A 61 -0.10 -1.80 15.53
C LYS A 61 -1.29 -0.96 16.01
N LYS A 62 -1.09 -0.08 16.99
CA LYS A 62 -2.12 0.80 17.59
C LYS A 62 -1.79 2.26 17.32
N ALA A 63 -2.80 3.08 17.00
CA ALA A 63 -2.63 4.53 16.76
C ALA A 63 -3.65 5.35 17.55
N GLN A 64 -3.28 6.56 17.98
CA GLN A 64 -4.21 7.49 18.64
C GLN A 64 -5.39 7.85 17.72
N LYS A 65 -6.53 8.23 18.31
CA LYS A 65 -7.78 8.51 17.56
C LYS A 65 -7.60 9.63 16.53
N GLY A 66 -6.91 10.71 16.90
CA GLY A 66 -6.79 11.93 16.09
C GLY A 66 -8.14 12.59 15.78
N ARG A 67 -8.16 13.55 14.84
CA ARG A 67 -9.36 14.22 14.32
C ARG A 67 -9.32 14.26 12.80
N VAL A 68 -10.48 14.39 12.16
CA VAL A 68 -10.55 14.61 10.70
C VAL A 68 -9.99 16.02 10.43
N PRO A 69 -9.04 16.17 9.51
CA PRO A 69 -8.44 17.48 9.25
C PRO A 69 -9.46 18.42 8.59
N VAL A 70 -9.59 19.62 9.16
CA VAL A 70 -10.29 20.74 8.52
C VAL A 70 -9.25 21.54 7.73
N ARG A 71 -9.49 21.75 6.45
CA ARG A 71 -8.52 22.35 5.52
C ARG A 71 -8.66 23.86 5.49
N THR A 72 -8.27 24.53 6.58
CA THR A 72 -8.34 26.00 6.68
C THR A 72 -7.47 26.70 5.64
N GLY A 73 -6.30 26.14 5.31
CA GLY A 73 -5.40 26.68 4.28
C GLY A 73 -5.79 26.38 2.83
N GLY A 74 -7.09 26.14 2.54
CA GLY A 74 -7.58 26.03 1.15
C GLY A 74 -7.06 24.81 0.36
N SER A 75 -6.64 23.72 1.00
CA SER A 75 -6.03 22.59 0.28
C SER A 75 -7.01 21.88 -0.68
N THR A 76 -6.71 21.93 -1.97
CA THR A 76 -7.50 21.31 -3.05
C THR A 76 -7.18 19.83 -3.30
N LYS A 77 -6.25 19.24 -2.53
CA LYS A 77 -5.75 17.87 -2.75
C LYS A 77 -6.87 16.82 -2.70
N GLY A 78 -7.15 16.18 -3.82
CA GLY A 78 -8.16 15.13 -3.92
C GLY A 78 -9.62 15.61 -3.87
N ASN A 79 -9.87 16.91 -4.08
CA ASN A 79 -11.21 17.46 -4.36
C ASN A 79 -11.57 17.33 -5.86
N TYR A 80 -10.57 17.16 -6.72
CA TYR A 80 -10.76 16.94 -8.15
C TYR A 80 -10.85 15.45 -8.51
N MET A 81 -11.38 15.18 -9.70
CA MET A 81 -11.37 13.88 -10.36
C MET A 81 -10.04 13.65 -11.08
N ALA A 82 -9.53 12.41 -11.10
CA ALA A 82 -8.32 12.10 -11.89
C ALA A 82 -8.44 10.90 -12.84
N PHE A 83 -9.32 9.93 -12.57
CA PHE A 83 -9.40 8.71 -13.37
C PHE A 83 -10.77 8.50 -14.03
N GLY A 84 -11.85 8.68 -13.25
CA GLY A 84 -13.21 8.40 -13.71
C GLY A 84 -13.86 9.54 -14.48
N ASP A 85 -15.03 9.24 -15.05
CA ASP A 85 -15.92 10.21 -15.72
C ASP A 85 -17.02 10.69 -14.76
N TYR A 86 -17.31 9.89 -13.73
CA TYR A 86 -18.21 10.26 -12.64
C TYR A 86 -17.57 9.99 -11.28
N GLY A 87 -17.92 10.79 -10.28
CA GLY A 87 -17.37 10.71 -8.93
C GLY A 87 -18.39 10.94 -7.82
N LEU A 88 -18.05 10.45 -6.63
CA LEU A 88 -18.78 10.71 -5.39
C LEU A 88 -17.93 11.58 -4.46
N ARG A 89 -18.34 12.83 -4.29
CA ARG A 89 -17.72 13.80 -3.40
C ARG A 89 -18.47 13.88 -2.08
N VAL A 90 -17.73 14.03 -1.00
CA VAL A 90 -18.28 14.18 0.35
C VAL A 90 -18.41 15.65 0.70
N LYS A 91 -19.57 16.09 1.21
CA LYS A 91 -19.76 17.48 1.67
C LYS A 91 -19.39 17.72 3.14
N LEU A 92 -19.32 16.67 3.96
CA LEU A 92 -18.97 16.75 5.38
C LEU A 92 -17.81 15.82 5.74
N GLY A 93 -16.81 16.34 6.47
CA GLY A 93 -15.67 15.53 6.89
C GLY A 93 -16.09 14.33 7.76
N LEU A 94 -15.59 13.13 7.43
CA LEU A 94 -15.91 11.90 8.16
C LEU A 94 -14.71 10.99 8.36
N ARG A 95 -14.87 10.03 9.27
CA ARG A 95 -13.96 8.90 9.45
C ARG A 95 -14.58 7.67 8.78
N LEU A 96 -13.96 7.21 7.71
CA LEU A 96 -14.50 6.17 6.85
C LEU A 96 -13.89 4.81 7.21
N SER A 97 -14.71 3.81 7.51
CA SER A 97 -14.25 2.45 7.81
C SER A 97 -14.03 1.62 6.55
N ALA A 98 -13.04 0.74 6.55
CA ALA A 98 -12.78 -0.21 5.47
C ALA A 98 -13.98 -1.13 5.18
N LYS A 99 -14.76 -1.48 6.21
CA LYS A 99 -16.00 -2.26 6.05
C LYS A 99 -17.01 -1.52 5.18
N THR A 100 -17.23 -0.23 5.46
CA THR A 100 -18.13 0.64 4.69
C THR A 100 -17.65 0.83 3.25
N ILE A 101 -16.34 1.05 3.05
CA ILE A 101 -15.74 1.17 1.72
C ILE A 101 -15.99 -0.10 0.89
N SER A 102 -15.75 -1.28 1.48
CA SER A 102 -15.97 -2.56 0.81
C SER A 102 -17.46 -2.75 0.46
N ALA A 103 -18.36 -2.44 1.41
CA ALA A 103 -19.81 -2.54 1.18
C ALA A 103 -20.30 -1.62 0.04
N ILE A 104 -19.78 -0.40 -0.05
CA ILE A 104 -20.08 0.52 -1.15
C ILE A 104 -19.50 0.00 -2.46
N HIS A 105 -18.27 -0.49 -2.45
CA HIS A 105 -17.62 -1.02 -3.65
C HIS A 105 -18.39 -2.23 -4.21
N VAL A 106 -18.79 -3.17 -3.35
CA VAL A 106 -19.63 -4.32 -3.74
C VAL A 106 -20.98 -3.86 -4.27
N MET A 107 -21.60 -2.86 -3.64
CA MET A 107 -22.86 -2.28 -4.11
C MET A 107 -22.72 -1.66 -5.50
N LEU A 108 -21.69 -0.82 -5.73
CA LEU A 108 -21.43 -0.20 -7.03
C LEU A 108 -21.22 -1.27 -8.11
N LYS A 109 -20.43 -2.31 -7.81
CA LYS A 109 -20.25 -3.45 -8.72
C LYS A 109 -21.56 -4.16 -9.05
N ARG A 110 -22.47 -4.33 -8.07
CA ARG A 110 -23.78 -4.95 -8.29
C ARG A 110 -24.69 -4.07 -9.13
N LYS A 111 -24.77 -2.77 -8.83
CA LYS A 111 -25.61 -1.81 -9.54
C LYS A 111 -25.17 -1.59 -10.99
N LEU A 112 -23.87 -1.56 -11.23
CA LEU A 112 -23.28 -1.29 -12.55
C LEU A 112 -22.82 -2.57 -13.26
N LYS A 113 -23.31 -3.74 -12.84
CA LYS A 113 -22.92 -5.04 -13.40
C LYS A 113 -23.19 -5.15 -14.92
N ALA A 114 -24.20 -4.45 -15.42
CA ALA A 114 -24.58 -4.48 -16.84
C ALA A 114 -23.49 -3.93 -17.78
N ILE A 115 -22.63 -3.05 -17.29
CA ILE A 115 -21.62 -2.38 -18.10
C ILE A 115 -20.35 -3.24 -18.14
N LYS A 116 -20.04 -3.75 -19.33
CA LYS A 116 -18.79 -4.48 -19.57
C LYS A 116 -17.62 -3.50 -19.56
N GLY A 117 -16.50 -3.89 -18.93
CA GLY A 117 -15.30 -3.05 -18.85
C GLY A 117 -15.37 -1.91 -17.83
N LEU A 118 -16.34 -1.94 -16.90
CA LEU A 118 -16.45 -0.95 -15.83
C LEU A 118 -15.21 -0.93 -14.93
N ARG A 119 -14.66 0.26 -14.69
CA ARG A 119 -13.57 0.51 -13.77
C ARG A 119 -14.08 1.39 -12.63
N ILE A 120 -13.87 0.93 -11.40
CA ILE A 120 -14.22 1.64 -10.17
C ILE A 120 -12.92 1.90 -9.41
N TRP A 121 -12.63 3.17 -9.14
CA TRP A 121 -11.48 3.56 -8.33
C TRP A 121 -11.92 3.97 -6.94
N LEU A 122 -11.09 3.57 -5.97
CA LEU A 122 -11.13 4.08 -4.63
C LEU A 122 -10.03 5.14 -4.48
N ARG A 123 -10.43 6.38 -4.21
CA ARG A 123 -9.51 7.53 -4.06
C ARG A 123 -8.92 7.66 -2.66
N VAL A 124 -9.47 6.95 -1.69
CA VAL A 124 -9.04 7.02 -0.29
C VAL A 124 -8.72 5.62 0.23
N PHE A 125 -7.53 5.44 0.77
CA PHE A 125 -7.11 4.16 1.33
C PHE A 125 -7.24 4.16 2.87
N PRO A 126 -7.82 3.12 3.50
CA PRO A 126 -7.92 3.01 4.95
C PRO A 126 -6.57 2.61 5.57
N ASP A 127 -5.84 3.61 6.04
CA ASP A 127 -4.47 3.49 6.52
C ASP A 127 -4.36 3.49 8.05
N ILE A 128 -5.41 3.87 8.80
CA ILE A 128 -5.34 4.06 10.26
C ILE A 128 -5.91 2.83 10.98
N PRO A 129 -5.20 2.24 11.98
CA PRO A 129 -5.78 1.19 12.80
C PRO A 129 -6.74 1.80 13.80
N VAL A 130 -7.92 1.19 13.91
CA VAL A 130 -8.86 1.48 14.99
C VAL A 130 -8.76 0.34 15.99
N SER A 131 -8.58 0.70 17.26
CA SER A 131 -8.59 -0.25 18.37
C SER A 131 -9.76 0.09 19.27
N THR A 132 -10.54 -0.91 19.64
CA THR A 132 -11.73 -0.78 20.47
C THR A 132 -11.53 -1.64 21.71
N LYS A 133 -12.03 -1.16 22.86
CA LYS A 133 -12.11 -1.95 24.09
C LYS A 133 -13.52 -2.55 24.14
N GLY A 134 -13.64 -3.81 24.57
CA GLY A 134 -14.94 -4.47 24.69
C GLY A 134 -15.86 -3.68 25.63
N THR A 135 -17.14 -3.64 25.30
CA THR A 135 -18.15 -2.90 26.07
C THR A 135 -18.28 -3.46 27.49
N GLU A 136 -18.01 -4.75 27.67
CA GLU A 136 -18.02 -5.43 28.96
C GLU A 136 -16.90 -5.00 29.92
N ILE A 137 -15.80 -4.41 29.42
CA ILE A 137 -14.61 -4.14 30.22
C ILE A 137 -14.61 -2.69 30.74
N ARG A 138 -14.52 -2.51 32.06
CA ARG A 138 -14.41 -1.19 32.73
C ARG A 138 -13.22 -0.36 32.25
N MET A 139 -13.27 0.95 32.46
CA MET A 139 -12.21 1.91 32.08
C MET A 139 -10.84 1.59 32.72
N GLY A 140 -9.75 2.09 32.12
CA GLY A 140 -8.36 1.80 32.55
C GLY A 140 -7.72 0.58 31.87
N LYS A 141 -6.69 -0.03 32.47
CA LYS A 141 -5.97 -1.23 31.98
C LYS A 141 -5.39 -1.11 30.54
N GLY A 142 -5.09 0.11 30.11
CA GLY A 142 -4.52 0.37 28.80
C GLY A 142 -5.50 0.27 27.64
N LYS A 143 -4.96 0.15 26.42
CA LYS A 143 -5.71 0.23 25.16
C LYS A 143 -6.12 -1.14 24.63
N GLY A 144 -7.34 -1.24 24.11
CA GLY A 144 -7.92 -2.46 23.52
C GLY A 144 -7.18 -3.02 22.30
N ALA A 145 -7.72 -4.11 21.75
CA ALA A 145 -7.21 -4.81 20.59
C ALA A 145 -7.54 -4.09 19.28
N PHE A 146 -6.87 -4.47 18.19
CA PHE A 146 -7.19 -3.97 16.85
C PHE A 146 -8.54 -4.52 16.38
N ASP A 147 -9.36 -3.67 15.78
CA ASP A 147 -10.72 -4.00 15.33
C ASP A 147 -10.85 -3.83 13.81
N TYR A 148 -10.65 -2.62 13.28
CA TYR A 148 -10.75 -2.37 11.84
C TYR A 148 -9.83 -1.25 11.34
N TRP A 149 -9.72 -1.15 10.02
CA TRP A 149 -9.00 -0.09 9.33
C TRP A 149 -9.94 1.06 8.97
N ALA A 150 -9.47 2.29 9.14
CA ALA A 150 -10.23 3.49 8.76
C ALA A 150 -9.32 4.51 8.07
N CYS A 151 -9.93 5.48 7.38
CA CYS A 151 -9.25 6.68 6.90
C CYS A 151 -10.00 7.94 7.37
N ARG A 152 -9.29 9.06 7.36
CA ARG A 152 -9.87 10.39 7.61
C ARG A 152 -10.12 11.05 6.26
N VAL A 153 -11.37 11.41 6.02
CA VAL A 153 -11.81 12.04 4.78
C VAL A 153 -12.21 13.48 5.11
N PRO A 154 -11.44 14.49 4.69
CA PRO A 154 -11.84 15.89 4.83
C PRO A 154 -13.05 16.22 3.95
N LYS A 155 -13.66 17.36 4.23
CA LYS A 155 -14.71 17.95 3.39
C LYS A 155 -14.25 18.11 1.94
N ASP A 156 -15.20 17.94 1.02
CA ASP A 156 -15.08 18.05 -0.44
C ASP A 156 -14.07 17.09 -1.06
N LYS A 157 -13.70 16.00 -0.37
CA LYS A 157 -12.84 14.97 -0.96
C LYS A 157 -13.67 13.97 -1.77
N ILE A 158 -13.15 13.58 -2.93
CA ILE A 158 -13.73 12.50 -3.75
C ILE A 158 -13.32 11.15 -3.17
N ILE A 159 -14.29 10.25 -2.95
CA ILE A 159 -14.06 8.91 -2.42
C ILE A 159 -14.02 7.87 -3.53
N PHE A 160 -15.02 7.86 -4.40
CA PHE A 160 -15.17 6.88 -5.47
C PHE A 160 -15.20 7.58 -6.81
N GLU A 161 -14.59 6.93 -7.81
CA GLU A 161 -14.69 7.33 -9.21
C GLU A 161 -15.08 6.12 -10.04
N VAL A 162 -15.82 6.36 -11.12
CA VAL A 162 -16.31 5.32 -12.02
C VAL A 162 -16.12 5.76 -13.46
N ARG A 163 -15.74 4.81 -14.31
CA ARG A 163 -15.63 4.94 -15.77
C ARG A 163 -16.06 3.65 -16.41
N GLY A 164 -16.79 3.74 -17.51
CA GLY A 164 -17.16 2.58 -18.31
C GLY A 164 -17.65 3.02 -19.68
N PRO A 165 -17.35 2.25 -20.75
CA PRO A 165 -17.90 2.51 -22.07
C PRO A 165 -19.44 2.40 -22.01
N GLY A 166 -20.14 3.44 -22.45
CA GLY A 166 -21.61 3.47 -22.46
C GLY A 166 -22.27 3.68 -21.09
N LEU A 167 -21.55 4.20 -20.08
CA LEU A 167 -22.15 4.54 -18.80
C LEU A 167 -23.01 5.82 -18.91
N ASN A 168 -24.33 5.65 -18.90
CA ASN A 168 -25.28 6.76 -18.88
C ASN A 168 -25.20 7.53 -17.54
N THR A 169 -25.32 8.86 -17.61
CA THR A 169 -25.29 9.78 -16.47
C THR A 169 -26.36 9.45 -15.42
N GLU A 170 -27.56 9.09 -15.86
CA GLU A 170 -28.68 8.77 -14.95
C GLU A 170 -28.38 7.52 -14.09
N LEU A 171 -27.89 6.46 -14.74
CA LEU A 171 -27.51 5.23 -14.05
C LEU A 171 -26.34 5.46 -13.08
N ALA A 172 -25.36 6.28 -13.50
CA ALA A 172 -24.25 6.69 -12.63
C ALA A 172 -24.75 7.49 -11.42
N LYS A 173 -25.65 8.46 -11.63
CA LYS A 173 -26.23 9.29 -10.59
C LYS A 173 -26.99 8.45 -9.56
N ASP A 174 -27.79 7.49 -10.01
CA ASP A 174 -28.52 6.58 -9.12
C ASP A 174 -27.59 5.67 -8.32
N ALA A 175 -26.57 5.09 -8.96
CA ALA A 175 -25.57 4.28 -8.27
C ALA A 175 -24.81 5.08 -7.21
N MET A 176 -24.41 6.31 -7.55
CA MET A 176 -23.70 7.21 -6.63
C MET A 176 -24.60 7.71 -5.50
N ARG A 177 -25.89 7.93 -5.76
CA ARG A 177 -26.89 8.24 -4.73
C ARG A 177 -27.00 7.11 -3.71
N GLN A 178 -27.07 5.85 -4.15
CA GLN A 178 -27.08 4.69 -3.27
C GLN A 178 -25.78 4.55 -2.47
N ALA A 179 -24.64 4.88 -3.07
CA ALA A 179 -23.35 4.92 -2.37
C ALA A 179 -23.35 6.00 -1.28
N GLY A 180 -23.90 7.18 -1.57
CA GLY A 180 -24.10 8.27 -0.61
C GLY A 180 -24.93 7.85 0.60
N PHE A 181 -26.06 7.16 0.39
CA PHE A 181 -26.87 6.63 1.49
C PHE A 181 -26.10 5.65 2.39
N LYS A 182 -25.24 4.80 1.81
CA LYS A 182 -24.38 3.89 2.58
C LYS A 182 -23.26 4.61 3.36
N LEU A 183 -22.84 5.81 2.93
CA LEU A 183 -21.87 6.61 3.65
C LEU A 183 -22.48 7.29 4.89
N GLY A 184 -23.79 7.57 4.88
CA GLY A 184 -24.49 8.23 5.99
C GLY A 184 -24.12 9.71 6.18
N VAL A 185 -23.56 10.35 5.16
CA VAL A 185 -23.24 11.79 5.16
C VAL A 185 -23.71 12.44 3.87
N PRO A 186 -23.97 13.77 3.89
CA PRO A 186 -24.27 14.51 2.67
C PRO A 186 -23.14 14.35 1.65
N THR A 187 -23.52 13.93 0.46
CA THR A 187 -22.60 13.67 -0.66
C THR A 187 -23.15 14.33 -1.91
N GLU A 188 -22.29 14.46 -2.89
CA GLU A 188 -22.58 15.10 -4.16
C GLU A 188 -22.03 14.27 -5.29
N PHE A 189 -22.83 14.20 -6.34
CA PHE A 189 -22.46 13.60 -7.61
C PHE A 189 -21.65 14.59 -8.43
N VAL A 190 -20.48 14.18 -8.90
CA VAL A 190 -19.58 15.01 -9.70
C VAL A 190 -19.39 14.38 -11.07
N ILE A 191 -19.50 15.21 -12.11
CA ILE A 191 -19.21 14.86 -13.49
C ILE A 191 -17.81 15.41 -13.83
N ALA A 192 -17.05 14.66 -14.62
CA ALA A 192 -15.76 15.12 -15.14
C ALA A 192 -15.98 16.28 -16.13
N ASN A 193 -15.76 17.50 -15.66
CA ASN A 193 -15.67 18.72 -16.46
C ASN A 193 -14.25 19.28 -16.30
N ASP A 194 -13.83 20.22 -17.14
CA ASP A 194 -12.47 20.78 -17.09
C ASP A 194 -12.15 21.41 -15.70
N GLU A 195 -13.13 22.05 -15.06
CA GLU A 195 -12.98 22.64 -13.71
C GLU A 195 -12.85 21.61 -12.59
N THR A 196 -13.48 20.44 -12.75
CA THR A 196 -13.51 19.39 -11.71
C THR A 196 -12.33 18.43 -11.85
N ARG A 197 -11.58 18.52 -12.95
CA ARG A 197 -10.40 17.71 -13.23
C ARG A 197 -9.15 18.35 -12.61
N GLN A 198 -8.09 17.55 -12.44
CA GLN A 198 -6.80 18.14 -12.07
C GLN A 198 -6.38 19.15 -13.14
N PRO A 199 -5.86 20.34 -12.74
CA PRO A 199 -5.21 21.22 -13.69
C PRO A 199 -4.04 20.47 -14.33
N LYS A 200 -3.87 20.62 -15.65
CA LYS A 200 -2.73 20.01 -16.33
C LYS A 200 -1.47 20.71 -15.85
N LYS A 201 -0.32 20.03 -15.94
CA LYS A 201 0.96 20.63 -15.56
C LYS A 201 1.27 21.87 -16.41
N GLU A 202 0.74 21.91 -17.63
CA GLU A 202 0.84 23.05 -18.55
C GLU A 202 0.14 24.33 -18.04
N ASP A 203 -0.96 24.19 -17.28
CA ASP A 203 -1.79 25.32 -16.82
C ASP A 203 -1.26 25.95 -15.53
N LEU A 204 -0.30 25.30 -14.87
CA LEU A 204 0.30 25.78 -13.64
C LEU A 204 1.45 26.74 -13.97
N PRO A 205 1.58 27.87 -13.24
CA PRO A 205 2.72 28.75 -13.45
C PRO A 205 4.02 27.96 -13.27
N PRO A 206 5.03 28.19 -14.12
CA PRO A 206 6.28 27.43 -14.05
C PRO A 206 6.87 27.55 -12.65
N THR A 207 7.07 26.42 -12.00
CA THR A 207 7.61 26.32 -10.63
C THR A 207 9.08 26.75 -10.51
N ASN A 208 9.66 27.28 -11.58
CA ASN A 208 11.02 27.82 -11.60
C ASN A 208 11.02 29.23 -11.01
N ILE A 209 10.59 29.34 -9.75
CA ILE A 209 10.87 30.52 -8.95
C ILE A 209 12.33 30.35 -8.55
N PRO A 210 13.28 31.19 -9.03
CA PRO A 210 14.63 31.14 -8.51
C PRO A 210 14.52 31.28 -7.00
N PHE A 211 15.09 30.31 -6.27
CA PHE A 211 15.26 30.41 -4.83
C PHE A 211 16.07 31.69 -4.59
N LEU A 212 15.37 32.80 -4.37
CA LEU A 212 15.99 34.10 -4.11
C LEU A 212 16.89 33.86 -2.92
N GLN A 213 18.20 33.92 -3.18
CA GLN A 213 19.23 33.91 -2.18
C GLN A 213 18.93 35.09 -1.25
N ALA A 214 18.28 34.82 -0.12
CA ALA A 214 18.15 35.79 0.94
C ALA A 214 19.56 36.13 1.41
N LYS A 215 19.98 37.37 1.15
CA LYS A 215 21.15 38.00 1.75
C LYS A 215 20.89 38.30 3.21
#